data_AF-A0A924NEQ4-F1
#
_entry.id   AF-A0A924NEQ4-F1
#
_cell.length_a   1.000
_cell.length_b   1.000
_cell.length_c   1.000
_cell.angle_alpha   90.00
_cell.angle_beta   90.00
_cell.angle_gamma   90.00
#
_symmetry.space_group_name_H-M   'P 1'
#
loop_
_entity.id
_entity.type
_entity.pdbx_description
1 polymer ?
#
loop_
_entity_poly.entity_id
_entity_poly.type
_entity_poly.pdbx_seq_one_letter_code
_entity_poly.pdbx_strand_id
1 'polypeptide(L)'
;RKSRNSDVLDWTTLKRRDHMAIFIPSDTSPQEVRDCLHEELAQALGPLNDQYRLPDSVFNDDNIQAVLTGFDMLVLQMHYSPDLQNGMTRAEVARRLPGLLAKLNPNGNVATLKPSEDTPGIWVDHIEMALGPKGANGARLKAAEQALAIARTQGWQDNRLAFSYFAVGRLNLGRDIPRAIEAFATASRLYQGLPDGAVHIAHVDMQMAAFALSSGQPEATIALANSSIPVAMRAQNAALLATFMLLKAQALDQLGRADEAQALRLDSLGWARYGFGSDDDVRARMADIAALSPIKIGG
;
A
#
# COMPACT_ATOMS: atom_id res chain seq x y z
N ARG A 1 -8.63 30.58 -8.49
CA ARG A 1 -7.53 30.92 -9.44
C ARG A 1 -6.70 32.16 -9.02
N LYS A 2 -7.10 32.95 -8.00
CA LYS A 2 -6.44 34.23 -7.64
C LYS A 2 -5.39 34.16 -6.52
N SER A 3 -5.07 32.97 -6.01
CA SER A 3 -4.20 32.79 -4.83
C SER A 3 -3.02 31.82 -5.04
N ARG A 4 -2.81 31.29 -6.25
CA ARG A 4 -1.78 30.26 -6.55
C ARG A 4 -0.33 30.65 -6.19
N ASN A 5 -0.03 31.93 -5.95
CA ASN A 5 1.31 32.45 -5.62
C ASN A 5 1.33 33.37 -4.38
N SER A 6 0.34 33.29 -3.48
CA SER A 6 0.39 34.03 -2.21
C SER A 6 0.85 33.11 -1.07
N ASP A 7 1.65 33.63 -0.14
CA ASP A 7 2.06 32.97 1.11
C ASP A 7 0.89 32.37 1.92
N VAL A 8 -0.35 32.77 1.61
CA VAL A 8 -1.61 32.22 2.13
C VAL A 8 -1.83 30.75 1.77
N LEU A 9 -1.19 30.21 0.72
CA LEU A 9 -1.26 28.80 0.33
C LEU A 9 -0.01 27.99 0.72
N ASP A 10 1.00 28.61 1.31
CA ASP A 10 2.16 27.87 1.81
C ASP A 10 1.80 27.24 3.16
N TRP A 11 1.36 25.98 3.09
CA TRP A 11 0.95 25.18 4.25
C TRP A 11 2.02 25.08 5.33
N THR A 12 3.30 25.26 4.98
CA THR A 12 4.41 25.21 5.95
C THR A 12 4.44 26.43 6.87
N THR A 13 3.75 27.52 6.49
CA THR A 13 3.68 28.78 7.25
C THR A 13 2.35 28.99 7.98
N LEU A 14 1.34 28.17 7.68
CA LEU A 14 0.01 28.28 8.29
C LEU A 14 0.02 27.81 9.75
N LYS A 15 -0.25 28.74 10.67
CA LYS A 15 -0.36 28.44 12.11
C LYS A 15 -1.69 27.81 12.51
N ARG A 16 -2.75 28.05 11.73
CA ARG A 16 -4.12 27.56 11.99
C ARG A 16 -4.81 27.29 10.66
N ARG A 17 -5.52 26.17 10.58
CA ARG A 17 -6.32 25.77 9.41
C ARG A 17 -7.79 25.96 9.74
N ASP A 18 -8.38 27.03 9.23
CA ASP A 18 -9.81 27.33 9.43
C ASP A 18 -10.69 26.76 8.33
N HIS A 19 -10.17 26.67 7.11
CA HIS A 19 -10.88 26.18 5.94
C HIS A 19 -9.93 25.30 5.13
N MET A 20 -10.41 24.11 4.76
CA MET A 20 -9.74 23.17 3.88
C MET A 20 -10.70 22.77 2.77
N ALA A 21 -10.18 22.57 1.56
CA ALA A 21 -10.94 22.03 0.44
C ALA A 21 -10.25 20.75 -0.02
N ILE A 22 -11.03 19.68 -0.14
CA ILE A 22 -10.58 18.37 -0.61
C ILE A 22 -11.12 18.17 -2.02
N PHE A 23 -10.27 17.70 -2.93
CA PHE A 23 -10.63 17.44 -4.32
C PHE A 23 -10.40 15.97 -4.62
N ILE A 24 -11.46 15.25 -4.97
CA ILE A 24 -11.41 13.82 -5.25
C ILE A 24 -11.71 13.62 -6.74
N PRO A 25 -10.93 12.80 -7.47
CA PRO A 25 -11.24 12.45 -8.85
C PRO A 25 -12.61 11.75 -8.94
N SER A 26 -13.39 12.10 -9.96
CA SER A 26 -14.73 11.52 -10.18
C SER A 26 -14.72 10.32 -11.14
N ASP A 27 -13.58 10.05 -11.77
CA ASP A 27 -13.38 9.06 -12.82
C ASP A 27 -12.60 7.83 -12.32
N THR A 28 -12.75 7.50 -11.04
CA THR A 28 -12.12 6.31 -10.43
C THR A 28 -13.12 5.39 -9.71
N SER A 29 -12.66 4.22 -9.26
CA SER A 29 -13.46 3.22 -8.56
C SER A 29 -14.01 3.76 -7.23
N PRO A 30 -15.15 3.24 -6.74
CA PRO A 30 -15.67 3.59 -5.42
C PRO A 30 -14.66 3.41 -4.29
N GLN A 31 -13.83 2.37 -4.36
CA GLN A 31 -12.74 2.17 -3.41
C GLN A 31 -11.70 3.29 -3.52
N GLU A 32 -11.20 3.61 -4.71
CA GLU A 32 -10.18 4.67 -4.87
C GLU A 32 -10.71 6.03 -4.41
N VAL A 33 -11.99 6.35 -4.67
CA VAL A 33 -12.65 7.55 -4.11
C VAL A 33 -12.60 7.54 -2.58
N ARG A 34 -12.90 6.40 -1.95
CA ARG A 34 -12.86 6.26 -0.49
C ARG A 34 -11.43 6.36 0.05
N ASP A 35 -10.48 5.70 -0.59
CA ASP A 35 -9.08 5.67 -0.17
C ASP A 35 -8.49 7.10 -0.25
N CYS A 36 -8.74 7.84 -1.34
CA CYS A 36 -8.40 9.26 -1.44
C CYS A 36 -9.12 10.12 -0.37
N LEU A 37 -10.40 9.84 -0.07
CA LEU A 37 -11.10 10.55 1.01
C LEU A 37 -10.46 10.31 2.38
N HIS A 38 -10.01 9.09 2.67
CA HIS A 38 -9.31 8.80 3.91
C HIS A 38 -8.02 9.60 4.03
N GLU A 39 -7.20 9.59 2.98
CA GLU A 39 -5.92 10.28 2.94
C GLU A 39 -6.10 11.80 3.02
N GLU A 40 -6.82 12.38 2.07
CA GLU A 40 -6.97 13.84 1.95
C GLU A 40 -7.67 14.45 3.17
N LEU A 41 -8.65 13.75 3.76
CA LEU A 41 -9.29 14.21 4.98
C LEU A 41 -8.34 14.12 6.17
N ALA A 42 -7.61 13.02 6.33
CA ALA A 42 -6.68 12.87 7.43
C ALA A 42 -5.52 13.86 7.34
N GLN A 43 -5.01 14.11 6.13
CA GLN A 43 -4.00 15.13 5.88
C GLN A 43 -4.54 16.54 6.16
N ALA A 44 -5.78 16.83 5.72
CA ALA A 44 -6.42 18.10 6.01
C ALA A 44 -6.56 18.37 7.51
N LEU A 45 -6.92 17.34 8.28
CA LEU A 45 -7.09 17.39 9.74
C LEU A 45 -5.76 17.30 10.51
N GLY A 46 -4.72 16.69 9.94
CA GLY A 46 -3.54 16.25 10.67
C GLY A 46 -2.21 16.64 10.00
N PRO A 47 -1.17 15.81 10.16
CA PRO A 47 0.10 16.01 9.46
C PRO A 47 -0.08 15.94 7.93
N LEU A 48 0.71 16.73 7.21
CA LEU A 48 0.73 16.79 5.74
C LEU A 48 1.98 16.13 5.13
N ASN A 49 2.77 15.44 5.96
CA ASN A 49 4.05 14.89 5.52
C ASN A 49 3.89 13.43 5.16
N ASP A 50 4.34 13.08 3.96
CA ASP A 50 4.49 11.69 3.54
C ASP A 50 5.75 11.09 4.13
N GLN A 51 5.58 10.10 4.98
CA GLN A 51 6.64 9.44 5.73
C GLN A 51 6.66 7.95 5.42
N TYR A 52 7.36 7.58 4.34
CA TYR A 52 7.61 6.18 3.94
C TYR A 52 8.15 5.26 5.05
N ARG A 53 8.65 5.81 6.15
CA ARG A 53 9.09 5.04 7.33
C ARG A 53 7.94 4.52 8.21
N LEU A 54 6.69 4.92 7.97
CA LEU A 54 5.52 4.53 8.75
C LEU A 54 4.75 3.40 8.02
N PRO A 55 5.01 2.12 8.31
CA PRO A 55 4.35 1.01 7.59
C PRO A 55 2.84 0.89 7.89
N ASP A 56 2.40 1.39 9.04
CA ASP A 56 1.04 1.26 9.55
C ASP A 56 0.26 2.57 9.42
N SER A 57 0.46 3.33 8.34
CA SER A 57 -0.13 4.67 8.21
C SER A 57 -0.54 4.97 6.78
N VAL A 58 -1.65 5.70 6.59
CA VAL A 58 -1.97 6.30 5.29
C VAL A 58 -1.09 7.51 4.96
N PHE A 59 -0.37 8.06 5.93
CA PHE A 59 0.57 9.19 5.74
C PHE A 59 1.92 8.75 5.18
N ASN A 60 2.01 7.59 4.53
CA ASN A 60 3.28 7.02 4.07
C ASN A 60 3.40 6.97 2.54
N ASP A 61 2.37 7.40 1.80
CA ASP A 61 2.29 7.53 0.34
C ASP A 61 2.78 6.28 -0.43
N ASP A 62 2.53 5.08 0.14
CA ASP A 62 2.79 3.81 -0.54
C ASP A 62 1.52 3.15 -1.09
N ASN A 63 0.35 3.73 -0.82
CA ASN A 63 -1.00 3.26 -1.21
C ASN A 63 -1.32 1.82 -0.79
N ILE A 64 -0.67 1.29 0.24
CA ILE A 64 -0.92 -0.07 0.74
C ILE A 64 -2.08 -0.08 1.74
N GLN A 65 -2.16 0.93 2.62
CA GLN A 65 -3.26 1.09 3.57
C GLN A 65 -4.43 1.82 2.91
N ALA A 66 -5.55 1.12 2.73
CA ALA A 66 -6.75 1.67 2.08
C ALA A 66 -7.64 2.51 3.02
N VAL A 67 -7.42 2.42 4.33
CA VAL A 67 -8.22 3.10 5.35
C VAL A 67 -7.32 3.54 6.51
N LEU A 68 -7.78 4.54 7.27
CA LEU A 68 -7.08 5.01 8.46
C LEU A 68 -6.81 3.88 9.45
N THR A 69 -5.56 3.77 9.89
CA THR A 69 -5.14 2.76 10.85
C THR A 69 -5.33 3.24 12.30
N GLY A 70 -5.05 2.37 13.26
CA GLY A 70 -4.98 2.76 14.67
C GLY A 70 -3.90 3.82 14.93
N PHE A 71 -2.77 3.76 14.22
CA PHE A 71 -1.71 4.77 14.31
C PHE A 71 -2.21 6.13 13.81
N ASP A 72 -2.86 6.18 12.65
CA ASP A 72 -3.37 7.42 12.08
C ASP A 72 -4.39 8.08 13.02
N MET A 73 -5.31 7.28 13.55
CA MET A 73 -6.32 7.76 14.49
C MET A 73 -5.70 8.26 15.79
N LEU A 74 -4.64 7.62 16.30
CA LEU A 74 -3.90 8.09 17.47
C LEU A 74 -3.22 9.44 17.19
N VAL A 75 -2.60 9.60 16.01
CA VAL A 75 -1.97 10.86 15.59
C VAL A 75 -3.01 11.97 15.49
N LEU A 76 -4.19 11.71 14.90
CA LEU A 76 -5.27 12.69 14.82
C LEU A 76 -5.81 13.06 16.21
N GLN A 77 -6.08 12.09 17.09
CA GLN A 77 -6.51 12.38 18.47
C GLN A 77 -5.50 13.22 19.23
N MET A 78 -4.22 12.91 19.07
CA MET A 78 -3.13 13.68 19.66
C MET A 78 -3.06 15.10 19.09
N HIS A 79 -3.19 15.25 17.77
CA HIS A 79 -3.17 16.55 17.08
C HIS A 79 -4.26 17.50 17.59
N TYR A 80 -5.43 16.97 17.96
CA TYR A 80 -6.56 17.71 18.52
C TYR A 80 -6.62 17.72 20.06
N SER A 81 -5.57 17.25 20.75
CA SER A 81 -5.52 17.32 22.20
C SER A 81 -5.52 18.77 22.69
N PRO A 82 -6.29 19.13 23.75
CA PRO A 82 -6.28 20.47 24.31
C PRO A 82 -4.91 20.89 24.88
N ASP A 83 -4.02 19.92 25.13
CA ASP A 83 -2.65 20.19 25.60
C ASP A 83 -1.72 20.65 24.47
N LEU A 84 -2.13 20.53 23.20
CA LEU A 84 -1.43 21.06 22.03
C LEU A 84 -2.18 22.30 21.50
N GLN A 85 -1.44 23.35 21.17
CA GLN A 85 -2.02 24.60 20.67
C GLN A 85 -1.27 25.08 19.42
N ASN A 86 -2.01 25.76 18.55
CA ASN A 86 -1.47 26.39 17.35
C ASN A 86 -0.31 27.34 17.70
N GLY A 87 0.78 27.25 16.95
CA GLY A 87 1.99 28.06 17.14
C GLY A 87 3.02 27.50 18.13
N MET A 88 2.76 26.36 18.77
CA MET A 88 3.78 25.66 19.56
C MET A 88 4.98 25.25 18.69
N THR A 89 6.17 25.38 19.25
CA THR A 89 7.42 24.91 18.64
C THR A 89 7.52 23.38 18.69
N ARG A 90 8.33 22.80 17.81
CA ARG A 90 8.64 21.35 17.82
C ARG A 90 9.10 20.85 19.20
N ALA A 91 9.91 21.65 19.90
CA ALA A 91 10.42 21.30 21.24
C ALA A 91 9.33 21.37 22.33
N GLU A 92 8.36 22.26 22.21
CA GLU A 92 7.21 22.33 23.13
C GLU A 92 6.26 21.16 22.94
N VAL A 93 5.98 20.80 21.69
CA VAL A 93 5.18 19.61 21.36
C VAL A 93 5.90 18.37 21.86
N ALA A 94 7.18 18.18 21.51
CA ALA A 94 7.97 17.01 21.90
C ALA A 94 7.98 16.76 23.42
N ARG A 95 8.01 17.82 24.25
CA ARG A 95 7.93 17.70 25.71
C ARG A 95 6.57 17.20 26.22
N ARG A 96 5.49 17.40 25.47
CA ARG A 96 4.11 17.01 25.83
C ARG A 96 3.72 15.63 25.32
N LEU A 97 4.34 15.19 24.21
CA LEU A 97 4.01 13.92 23.56
C LEU A 97 4.04 12.71 24.50
N PRO A 98 5.04 12.51 25.39
CA PRO A 98 5.08 11.31 26.23
C PRO A 98 3.86 11.17 27.16
N GLY A 99 3.45 12.27 27.81
CA GLY A 99 2.27 12.26 28.69
C GLY A 99 0.96 12.07 27.93
N LEU A 100 0.85 12.67 26.75
CA LEU A 100 -0.31 12.51 25.89
C LEU A 100 -0.45 11.09 25.36
N LEU A 101 0.64 10.52 24.84
CA LEU A 101 0.67 9.15 24.32
C LEU A 101 0.41 8.13 25.44
N ALA A 102 0.94 8.35 26.64
CA ALA A 102 0.64 7.49 27.79
C ALA A 102 -0.83 7.50 28.20
N LYS A 103 -1.55 8.61 27.94
CA LYS A 103 -2.99 8.72 28.19
C LYS A 103 -3.83 8.11 27.06
N LEU A 104 -3.47 8.38 25.81
CA LEU A 104 -4.23 7.95 24.62
C LEU A 104 -3.98 6.48 24.28
N ASN A 105 -2.76 5.98 24.49
CA ASN A 105 -2.37 4.60 24.26
C ASN A 105 -1.45 4.09 25.40
N PRO A 106 -2.02 3.77 26.59
CA PRO A 106 -1.24 3.30 27.73
C PRO A 106 -0.43 2.03 27.44
N ASN A 107 -0.95 1.16 26.58
CA ASN A 107 -0.29 -0.08 26.16
C ASN A 107 0.91 0.18 25.23
N GLY A 108 1.02 1.37 24.64
CA GLY A 108 2.14 1.79 23.81
C GLY A 108 3.36 2.31 24.60
N ASN A 109 3.27 2.37 25.93
CA ASN A 109 4.38 2.76 26.81
C ASN A 109 5.45 1.66 26.96
N VAL A 110 5.73 0.93 25.88
CA VAL A 110 6.69 -0.16 25.83
C VAL A 110 7.68 0.09 24.70
N ALA A 111 8.95 -0.01 25.06
CA ALA A 111 10.15 0.12 24.23
C ALA A 111 10.58 1.55 23.83
N THR A 112 11.87 1.80 24.04
CA THR A 112 12.64 2.84 23.36
C THR A 112 12.86 2.41 21.92
N LEU A 113 12.01 2.89 21.00
CA LEU A 113 12.29 2.79 19.58
C LEU A 113 13.47 3.70 19.24
N LYS A 114 14.40 3.21 18.43
CA LYS A 114 15.46 4.05 17.87
C LYS A 114 14.79 5.08 16.96
N PRO A 115 15.08 6.39 17.11
CA PRO A 115 14.59 7.40 16.16
C PRO A 115 14.97 6.97 14.74
N SER A 116 13.97 6.87 13.87
CA SER A 116 14.19 6.58 12.45
C SER A 116 14.61 7.87 11.76
N GLU A 117 15.71 7.82 11.01
CA GLU A 117 16.20 8.95 10.22
C GLU A 117 15.21 9.32 9.12
N ASP A 118 15.23 10.58 8.69
CA ASP A 118 14.39 11.05 7.60
C ASP A 118 14.75 10.35 6.29
N THR A 119 13.76 10.14 5.42
CA THR A 119 13.96 9.51 4.11
C THR A 119 14.62 10.51 3.16
N PRO A 120 15.80 10.22 2.58
CA PRO A 120 16.41 11.08 1.58
C PRO A 120 15.51 11.23 0.35
N GLY A 121 15.31 12.46 -0.13
CA GLY A 121 14.47 12.72 -1.32
C GLY A 121 14.88 11.93 -2.56
N ILE A 122 16.19 11.70 -2.74
CA ILE A 122 16.71 10.88 -3.86
C ILE A 122 16.19 9.43 -3.84
N TRP A 123 15.91 8.88 -2.66
CA TRP A 123 15.29 7.55 -2.57
C TRP A 123 13.83 7.60 -3.01
N VAL A 124 13.10 8.65 -2.59
CA VAL A 124 11.70 8.89 -2.97
C VAL A 124 11.57 9.02 -4.50
N ASP A 125 12.39 9.88 -5.12
CA ASP A 125 12.42 10.08 -6.57
C ASP A 125 12.60 8.74 -7.33
N HIS A 126 13.44 7.85 -6.81
CA HIS A 126 13.69 6.54 -7.41
C HIS A 126 12.52 5.56 -7.23
N ILE A 127 11.85 5.58 -6.08
CA ILE A 127 10.65 4.78 -5.83
C ILE A 127 9.49 5.24 -6.73
N GLU A 128 9.25 6.55 -6.79
CA GLU A 128 8.22 7.13 -7.67
C GLU A 128 8.48 6.79 -9.13
N MET A 129 9.72 6.90 -9.61
CA MET A 129 10.09 6.51 -10.97
C MET A 129 9.92 5.01 -11.20
N ALA A 130 10.23 4.16 -10.22
CA ALA A 130 10.11 2.72 -10.34
C ALA A 130 8.64 2.27 -10.43
N LEU A 131 7.79 2.77 -9.54
CA LEU A 131 6.41 2.30 -9.37
C LEU A 131 5.37 3.14 -10.12
N GLY A 132 5.74 4.34 -10.57
CA GLY A 132 4.88 5.25 -11.30
C GLY A 132 4.39 4.69 -12.65
N PRO A 133 3.32 5.28 -13.20
CA PRO A 133 2.66 4.80 -14.42
C PRO A 133 3.43 5.13 -15.71
N LYS A 134 4.45 6.00 -15.64
CA LYS A 134 5.18 6.53 -16.79
C LYS A 134 6.61 5.99 -16.83
N GLY A 135 7.21 5.96 -18.02
CA GLY A 135 8.62 5.63 -18.23
C GLY A 135 8.86 4.23 -18.79
N ALA A 136 9.98 4.07 -19.50
CA ALA A 136 10.37 2.79 -20.09
C ALA A 136 10.76 1.77 -19.01
N ASN A 137 10.40 0.49 -19.20
CA ASN A 137 10.65 -0.59 -18.23
C ASN A 137 12.11 -0.66 -17.74
N GLY A 138 13.08 -0.42 -18.63
CA GLY A 138 14.51 -0.41 -18.25
C GLY A 138 14.90 0.73 -17.32
N ALA A 139 14.30 1.93 -17.50
CA ALA A 139 14.53 3.08 -16.61
C ALA A 139 13.90 2.87 -15.24
N ARG A 140 12.67 2.31 -15.22
CA ARG A 140 11.96 1.96 -13.98
C ARG A 140 12.74 0.91 -13.17
N LEU A 141 13.24 -0.13 -13.83
CA LEU A 141 14.07 -1.15 -13.18
C LEU A 141 15.37 -0.56 -12.61
N LYS A 142 16.04 0.31 -13.38
CA LYS A 142 17.24 1.01 -12.88
C LYS A 142 16.91 1.84 -11.63
N ALA A 143 15.79 2.55 -11.61
CA ALA A 143 15.38 3.33 -10.46
C ALA A 143 15.10 2.45 -9.23
N ALA A 144 14.42 1.30 -9.39
CA ALA A 144 14.19 0.36 -8.29
C ALA A 144 15.49 -0.18 -7.68
N GLU A 145 16.46 -0.56 -8.51
CA GLU A 145 17.76 -1.03 -8.04
C GLU A 145 18.56 0.11 -7.35
N GLN A 146 18.44 1.36 -7.81
CA GLN A 146 19.04 2.52 -7.13
C GLN A 146 18.39 2.78 -5.76
N ALA A 147 17.06 2.74 -5.66
CA ALA A 147 16.35 2.85 -4.38
C ALA A 147 16.80 1.76 -3.41
N LEU A 148 16.90 0.51 -3.87
CA LEU A 148 17.38 -0.61 -3.06
C LEU A 148 18.83 -0.41 -2.61
N ALA A 149 19.71 0.06 -3.50
CA ALA A 149 21.10 0.35 -3.15
C ALA A 149 21.19 1.42 -2.05
N ILE A 150 20.43 2.51 -2.17
CA ILE A 150 20.35 3.56 -1.15
C ILE A 150 19.86 2.99 0.18
N ALA A 151 18.75 2.24 0.19
CA ALA A 151 18.18 1.67 1.40
C ALA A 151 19.18 0.74 2.13
N ARG A 152 19.97 -0.04 1.37
CA ARG A 152 21.02 -0.89 1.93
C ARG A 152 22.21 -0.09 2.46
N THR A 153 22.65 0.94 1.75
CA THR A 153 23.75 1.82 2.20
C THR A 153 23.38 2.58 3.47
N GLN A 154 22.11 3.00 3.61
CA GLN A 154 21.60 3.61 4.82
C GLN A 154 21.44 2.61 5.99
N GLY A 155 21.55 1.31 5.72
CA GLY A 155 21.42 0.27 6.75
C GLY A 155 20.01 0.15 7.34
N TRP A 156 18.98 0.57 6.60
CA TRP A 156 17.60 0.47 7.06
C TRP A 156 17.17 -1.00 7.21
N GLN A 157 16.21 -1.24 8.11
CA GLN A 157 15.57 -2.54 8.33
C GLN A 157 14.05 -2.39 8.44
N ASP A 158 13.51 -1.29 7.91
CA ASP A 158 12.11 -0.89 8.04
C ASP A 158 11.37 -0.93 6.69
N ASN A 159 10.17 -0.32 6.63
CA ASN A 159 9.30 -0.28 5.46
C ASN A 159 10.05 0.11 4.19
N ARG A 160 11.00 1.05 4.28
CA ARG A 160 11.72 1.58 3.11
C ARG A 160 12.58 0.51 2.43
N LEU A 161 13.25 -0.33 3.22
CA LEU A 161 14.01 -1.44 2.65
C LEU A 161 13.06 -2.49 2.06
N ALA A 162 11.97 -2.82 2.76
CA ALA A 162 10.99 -3.79 2.30
C ALA A 162 10.33 -3.36 0.98
N PHE A 163 9.94 -2.08 0.88
CA PHE A 163 9.31 -1.49 -0.30
C PHE A 163 10.27 -1.40 -1.49
N SER A 164 11.55 -1.13 -1.24
CA SER A 164 12.59 -1.19 -2.28
C SER A 164 12.72 -2.59 -2.87
N TYR A 165 12.71 -3.64 -2.04
CA TYR A 165 12.69 -5.02 -2.51
C TYR A 165 11.39 -5.38 -3.25
N PHE A 166 10.23 -4.92 -2.76
CA PHE A 166 8.96 -5.10 -3.45
C PHE A 166 8.99 -4.51 -4.87
N ALA A 167 9.52 -3.29 -5.03
CA ALA A 167 9.67 -2.64 -6.33
C ALA A 167 10.59 -3.42 -7.28
N VAL A 168 11.75 -3.90 -6.78
CA VAL A 168 12.66 -4.76 -7.54
C VAL A 168 11.96 -6.06 -7.95
N GLY A 169 11.22 -6.69 -7.04
CA GLY A 169 10.45 -7.91 -7.32
C GLY A 169 9.46 -7.71 -8.46
N ARG A 170 8.61 -6.68 -8.33
CA ARG A 170 7.57 -6.34 -9.29
C ARG A 170 8.12 -6.10 -10.70
N LEU A 171 9.26 -5.41 -10.82
CA LEU A 171 9.85 -5.06 -12.12
C LEU A 171 10.66 -6.19 -12.76
N ASN A 172 11.01 -7.24 -12.01
CA ASN A 172 11.74 -8.39 -12.54
C ASN A 172 10.85 -9.59 -12.90
N LEU A 173 9.58 -9.65 -12.49
CA LEU A 173 8.67 -10.79 -12.75
C LEU A 173 8.65 -11.29 -14.20
N GLY A 174 8.68 -10.38 -15.18
CA GLY A 174 8.66 -10.71 -16.61
C GLY A 174 10.04 -10.80 -17.27
N ARG A 175 11.14 -10.69 -16.51
CA ARG A 175 12.51 -10.56 -17.03
C ARG A 175 13.50 -11.50 -16.35
N ASP A 176 13.52 -11.52 -15.03
CA ASP A 176 14.45 -12.28 -14.20
C ASP A 176 13.67 -12.84 -13.00
N ILE A 177 13.05 -14.00 -13.23
CA ILE A 177 12.19 -14.68 -12.25
C ILE A 177 12.97 -15.00 -10.96
N PRO A 178 14.19 -15.58 -10.99
CA PRO A 178 14.96 -15.82 -9.77
C PRO A 178 15.17 -14.54 -8.94
N ARG A 179 15.53 -13.43 -9.59
CA ARG A 179 15.70 -12.14 -8.92
C ARG A 179 14.38 -11.63 -8.33
N ALA A 180 13.27 -11.79 -9.04
CA ALA A 180 11.97 -11.38 -8.55
C ALA A 180 11.55 -12.15 -7.29
N ILE A 181 11.71 -13.48 -7.31
CA ILE A 181 11.37 -14.35 -6.18
C ILE A 181 12.24 -14.03 -4.95
N GLU A 182 13.55 -13.85 -5.14
CA GLU A 182 14.47 -13.46 -4.05
C GLU A 182 14.04 -12.12 -3.41
N ALA A 183 13.71 -11.13 -4.25
CA ALA A 183 13.30 -9.81 -3.80
C ALA A 183 11.97 -9.88 -3.03
N PHE A 184 10.97 -10.58 -3.53
CA PHE A 184 9.70 -10.75 -2.82
C PHE A 184 9.84 -11.53 -1.51
N ALA A 185 10.60 -12.63 -1.50
CA ALA A 185 10.85 -13.38 -0.27
C ALA A 185 11.53 -12.50 0.79
N THR A 186 12.46 -11.64 0.36
CA THR A 186 13.12 -10.69 1.25
C THR A 186 12.17 -9.60 1.74
N ALA A 187 11.33 -9.04 0.86
CA ALA A 187 10.30 -8.06 1.23
C ALA A 187 9.33 -8.65 2.25
N SER A 188 8.77 -9.84 2.01
CA SER A 188 7.85 -10.51 2.94
C SER A 188 8.48 -10.75 4.30
N ARG A 189 9.73 -11.21 4.37
CA ARG A 189 10.44 -11.40 5.65
C ARG A 189 10.63 -10.09 6.42
N LEU A 190 10.90 -8.99 5.72
CA LEU A 190 11.00 -7.67 6.37
C LEU A 190 9.63 -7.22 6.88
N TYR A 191 8.57 -7.34 6.06
CA TYR A 191 7.21 -6.98 6.45
C TYR A 191 6.67 -7.79 7.62
N GLN A 192 7.04 -9.06 7.74
CA GLN A 192 6.67 -9.89 8.91
C GLN A 192 7.17 -9.31 10.24
N GLY A 193 8.26 -8.54 10.23
CA GLY A 193 8.81 -7.88 11.40
C GLY A 193 8.21 -6.49 11.70
N LEU A 194 7.33 -5.97 10.85
CA LEU A 194 6.76 -4.62 10.97
C LEU A 194 5.34 -4.64 11.53
N PRO A 195 4.94 -3.61 12.30
CA PRO A 195 3.55 -3.38 12.68
C PRO A 195 2.65 -3.34 11.43
N ASP A 196 1.51 -4.02 11.49
CA ASP A 196 0.53 -4.13 10.39
C ASP A 196 1.10 -4.53 9.01
N GLY A 197 2.25 -5.21 8.98
CA GLY A 197 2.89 -5.69 7.75
C GLY A 197 2.11 -6.76 6.98
N ALA A 198 1.03 -7.30 7.53
CA ALA A 198 0.21 -8.34 6.90
C ALA A 198 -0.35 -7.90 5.54
N VAL A 199 -0.84 -6.66 5.42
CA VAL A 199 -1.38 -6.14 4.14
C VAL A 199 -0.29 -5.96 3.09
N HIS A 200 0.94 -5.64 3.50
CA HIS A 200 2.09 -5.55 2.61
C HIS A 200 2.45 -6.94 2.06
N ILE A 201 2.47 -7.94 2.94
CA ILE A 201 2.66 -9.35 2.53
C ILE A 201 1.56 -9.78 1.57
N ALA A 202 0.30 -9.38 1.80
CA ALA A 202 -0.78 -9.68 0.85
C ALA A 202 -0.55 -9.06 -0.54
N HIS A 203 0.05 -7.88 -0.64
CA HIS A 203 0.44 -7.32 -1.95
C HIS A 203 1.59 -8.10 -2.60
N VAL A 204 2.54 -8.60 -1.82
CA VAL A 204 3.58 -9.52 -2.32
C VAL A 204 2.95 -10.83 -2.80
N ASP A 205 2.09 -11.44 -1.98
CA ASP A 205 1.40 -12.69 -2.26
C ASP A 205 0.53 -12.59 -3.50
N MET A 206 -0.08 -11.42 -3.78
CA MET A 206 -0.83 -11.19 -5.01
C MET A 206 0.05 -11.35 -6.25
N GLN A 207 1.25 -10.77 -6.24
CA GLN A 207 2.22 -10.91 -7.35
C GLN A 207 2.68 -12.36 -7.51
N MET A 208 2.99 -13.02 -6.39
CA MET A 208 3.41 -14.41 -6.37
C MET A 208 2.29 -15.37 -6.81
N ALA A 209 1.04 -15.09 -6.46
CA ALA A 209 -0.12 -15.89 -6.84
C ALA A 209 -0.42 -15.79 -8.33
N ALA A 210 -0.31 -14.59 -8.91
CA ALA A 210 -0.41 -14.37 -10.36
C ALA A 210 0.72 -15.10 -11.11
N PHE A 211 1.95 -15.03 -10.60
CA PHE A 211 3.07 -15.78 -11.16
C PHE A 211 2.87 -17.30 -11.09
N ALA A 212 2.49 -17.82 -9.93
CA ALA A 212 2.19 -19.24 -9.73
C ALA A 212 1.09 -19.72 -10.68
N LEU A 213 0.03 -18.92 -10.87
CA LEU A 213 -1.07 -19.23 -11.77
C LEU A 213 -0.56 -19.34 -13.22
N SER A 214 0.28 -18.39 -13.64
CA SER A 214 0.87 -18.40 -14.99
C SER A 214 1.86 -19.52 -15.23
N SER A 215 2.48 -20.02 -14.15
CA SER A 215 3.40 -21.14 -14.20
C SER A 215 2.70 -22.49 -14.08
N GLY A 216 1.37 -22.53 -14.08
CA GLY A 216 0.59 -23.76 -13.95
C GLY A 216 0.70 -24.41 -12.56
N GLN A 217 0.83 -23.60 -11.51
CA GLN A 217 0.91 -24.06 -10.11
C GLN A 217 -0.37 -23.67 -9.34
N PRO A 218 -1.53 -24.25 -9.66
CA PRO A 218 -2.81 -23.84 -9.10
C PRO A 218 -2.91 -24.04 -7.58
N GLU A 219 -2.31 -25.09 -7.01
CA GLU A 219 -2.30 -25.32 -5.57
C GLU A 219 -1.56 -24.20 -4.82
N ALA A 220 -0.44 -23.73 -5.38
CA ALA A 220 0.31 -22.61 -4.82
C ALA A 220 -0.49 -21.30 -4.89
N THR A 221 -1.17 -21.04 -6.02
CA THR A 221 -2.08 -19.89 -6.16
C THR A 221 -3.22 -19.94 -5.13
N ILE A 222 -3.84 -21.10 -4.94
CA ILE A 222 -4.92 -21.28 -3.96
C ILE A 222 -4.40 -21.06 -2.54
N ALA A 223 -3.21 -21.55 -2.20
CA ALA A 223 -2.61 -21.38 -0.88
C ALA A 223 -2.36 -19.90 -0.55
N LEU A 224 -1.75 -19.15 -1.48
CA LEU A 224 -1.50 -17.71 -1.35
C LEU A 224 -2.80 -16.90 -1.27
N ALA A 225 -3.81 -17.26 -2.07
CA ALA A 225 -5.11 -16.62 -1.99
C ALA A 225 -5.81 -16.88 -0.65
N ASN A 226 -5.76 -18.12 -0.14
CA ASN A 226 -6.39 -18.49 1.13
C ASN A 226 -5.75 -17.75 2.33
N SER A 227 -4.42 -17.58 2.35
CA SER A 227 -3.76 -16.81 3.41
C SER A 227 -4.10 -15.32 3.33
N SER A 228 -4.24 -14.77 2.12
CA SER A 228 -4.35 -13.33 1.90
C SER A 228 -5.78 -12.79 1.87
N ILE A 229 -6.79 -13.58 1.50
CA ILE A 229 -8.20 -13.15 1.48
C ILE A 229 -8.67 -12.55 2.83
N PRO A 230 -8.44 -13.20 3.99
CA PRO A 230 -8.82 -12.63 5.28
C PRO A 230 -8.07 -11.33 5.61
N VAL A 231 -6.84 -11.18 5.11
CA VAL A 231 -6.03 -9.97 5.29
C VAL A 231 -6.59 -8.82 4.47
N ALA A 232 -6.85 -9.03 3.17
CA ALA A 232 -7.45 -8.04 2.29
C ALA A 232 -8.82 -7.58 2.81
N MET A 233 -9.62 -8.51 3.34
CA MET A 233 -10.91 -8.21 3.95
C MET A 233 -10.77 -7.33 5.22
N ARG A 234 -9.85 -7.65 6.13
CA ARG A 234 -9.59 -6.81 7.33
C ARG A 234 -9.03 -5.43 6.97
N ALA A 235 -8.19 -5.36 5.95
CA ALA A 235 -7.66 -4.11 5.41
C ALA A 235 -8.70 -3.31 4.60
N GLN A 236 -9.92 -3.85 4.42
CA GLN A 236 -10.99 -3.25 3.63
C GLN A 236 -10.57 -2.92 2.19
N ASN A 237 -9.65 -3.68 1.63
CA ASN A 237 -9.14 -3.51 0.27
C ASN A 237 -9.88 -4.49 -0.66
N ALA A 238 -10.99 -4.02 -1.23
CA ALA A 238 -11.87 -4.80 -2.11
C ALA A 238 -11.21 -5.16 -3.44
N ALA A 239 -10.39 -4.27 -4.01
CA ALA A 239 -9.64 -4.55 -5.23
C ALA A 239 -8.66 -5.72 -5.04
N LEU A 240 -7.91 -5.72 -3.95
CA LEU A 240 -7.00 -6.82 -3.58
C LEU A 240 -7.79 -8.10 -3.28
N LEU A 241 -8.89 -8.01 -2.52
CA LEU A 241 -9.77 -9.13 -2.21
C LEU A 241 -10.34 -9.79 -3.47
N ALA A 242 -10.94 -8.99 -4.37
CA ALA A 242 -11.49 -9.46 -5.63
C ALA A 242 -10.40 -10.10 -6.50
N THR A 243 -9.20 -9.51 -6.55
CA THR A 243 -8.06 -10.08 -7.29
C THR A 243 -7.71 -11.48 -6.78
N PHE A 244 -7.60 -11.68 -5.47
CA PHE A 244 -7.33 -13.01 -4.91
C PHE A 244 -8.45 -14.02 -5.17
N MET A 245 -9.72 -13.60 -5.07
CA MET A 245 -10.86 -14.46 -5.37
C MET A 245 -10.83 -14.91 -6.84
N LEU A 246 -10.55 -13.99 -7.76
CA LEU A 246 -10.46 -14.28 -9.19
C LEU A 246 -9.25 -15.16 -9.53
N LEU A 247 -8.07 -14.91 -8.95
CA LEU A 247 -6.89 -15.78 -9.10
C LEU A 247 -7.17 -17.20 -8.60
N LYS A 248 -7.81 -17.32 -7.43
CA LYS A 248 -8.22 -18.61 -6.87
C LYS A 248 -9.24 -19.32 -7.75
N ALA A 249 -10.20 -18.59 -8.33
CA ALA A 249 -11.17 -19.17 -9.26
C ALA A 249 -10.48 -19.73 -10.51
N GLN A 250 -9.50 -19.02 -11.08
CA GLN A 250 -8.73 -19.56 -12.21
C GLN A 250 -7.93 -20.81 -11.83
N ALA A 251 -7.31 -20.82 -10.65
CA ALA A 251 -6.59 -21.99 -10.16
C ALA A 251 -7.53 -23.20 -9.92
N LEU A 252 -8.74 -22.97 -9.43
CA LEU A 252 -9.76 -24.03 -9.29
C LEU A 252 -10.16 -24.64 -10.64
N ASP A 253 -10.29 -23.82 -11.69
CA ASP A 253 -10.54 -24.31 -13.05
C ASP A 253 -9.39 -25.17 -13.59
N GLN A 254 -8.14 -24.79 -13.32
CA GLN A 254 -6.97 -25.61 -13.69
C GLN A 254 -7.00 -27.00 -13.04
N LEU A 255 -7.58 -27.10 -11.84
CA LEU A 255 -7.79 -28.36 -11.12
C LEU A 255 -9.08 -29.10 -11.50
N GLY A 256 -9.84 -28.60 -12.48
CA GLY A 256 -11.11 -29.21 -12.90
C GLY A 256 -12.28 -28.99 -11.93
N ARG A 257 -12.17 -28.03 -11.00
CA ARG A 257 -13.18 -27.71 -9.98
C ARG A 257 -14.08 -26.55 -10.45
N ALA A 258 -14.72 -26.74 -11.60
CA ALA A 258 -15.44 -25.68 -12.31
C ALA A 258 -16.60 -25.06 -11.52
N ASP A 259 -17.36 -25.88 -10.78
CA ASP A 259 -18.50 -25.38 -10.00
C ASP A 259 -18.05 -24.43 -8.87
N GLU A 260 -16.95 -24.78 -8.20
CA GLU A 260 -16.37 -23.94 -7.14
C GLU A 260 -15.74 -22.66 -7.70
N ALA A 261 -15.08 -22.77 -8.86
CA ALA A 261 -14.53 -21.60 -9.57
C ALA A 261 -15.65 -20.63 -9.97
N GLN A 262 -16.75 -21.14 -10.52
CA GLN A 262 -17.89 -20.33 -10.93
C GLN A 262 -18.58 -19.66 -9.74
N ALA A 263 -18.80 -20.39 -8.64
CA ALA A 263 -19.34 -19.81 -7.41
C ALA A 263 -18.45 -18.67 -6.90
N LEU A 264 -17.14 -18.89 -6.83
CA LEU A 264 -16.20 -17.88 -6.34
C LEU A 264 -16.13 -16.63 -7.24
N ARG A 265 -16.25 -16.79 -8.56
CA ARG A 265 -16.37 -15.65 -9.50
C ARG A 265 -17.60 -14.82 -9.19
N LEU A 266 -18.75 -15.46 -9.00
CA LEU A 266 -20.00 -14.77 -8.67
C LEU A 266 -19.88 -14.01 -7.35
N ASP A 267 -19.32 -14.64 -6.32
CA ASP A 267 -19.08 -13.99 -5.01
C ASP A 267 -18.13 -12.79 -5.11
N SER A 268 -17.17 -12.83 -6.05
CA SER A 268 -16.20 -11.75 -6.23
C SER A 268 -16.80 -10.48 -6.85
N LEU A 269 -17.93 -10.56 -7.56
CA LEU A 269 -18.44 -9.46 -8.40
C LEU A 269 -18.78 -8.20 -7.59
N GLY A 270 -19.31 -8.37 -6.38
CA GLY A 270 -19.63 -7.22 -5.51
C GLY A 270 -18.37 -6.45 -5.12
N TRP A 271 -17.33 -7.18 -4.69
CA TRP A 271 -16.03 -6.59 -4.36
C TRP A 271 -15.31 -6.04 -5.59
N ALA A 272 -15.41 -6.72 -6.73
CA ALA A 272 -14.81 -6.29 -7.99
C ALA A 272 -15.40 -4.96 -8.46
N ARG A 273 -16.73 -4.78 -8.41
CA ARG A 273 -17.37 -3.49 -8.76
C ARG A 273 -16.95 -2.36 -7.82
N TYR A 274 -16.85 -2.65 -6.52
CA TYR A 274 -16.41 -1.64 -5.57
C TYR A 274 -14.92 -1.29 -5.74
N GLY A 275 -14.06 -2.28 -5.97
CA GLY A 275 -12.60 -2.13 -6.02
C GLY A 275 -12.04 -1.73 -7.39
N PHE A 276 -12.58 -2.27 -8.49
CA PHE A 276 -12.08 -2.02 -9.85
C PHE A 276 -12.82 -0.91 -10.58
N GLY A 277 -14.07 -0.60 -10.18
CA GLY A 277 -14.86 0.47 -10.79
C GLY A 277 -15.97 -0.06 -11.71
N SER A 278 -15.96 0.39 -12.98
CA SER A 278 -17.06 0.12 -13.90
C SER A 278 -17.18 -1.37 -14.26
N ASP A 279 -18.34 -1.80 -14.76
CA ASP A 279 -18.51 -3.18 -15.26
C ASP A 279 -17.52 -3.49 -16.42
N ASP A 280 -17.06 -2.48 -17.16
CA ASP A 280 -16.03 -2.63 -18.20
C ASP A 280 -14.67 -2.90 -17.58
N ASP A 281 -14.30 -2.17 -16.53
CA ASP A 281 -13.05 -2.40 -15.77
C ASP A 281 -13.03 -3.77 -15.11
N VAL A 282 -14.17 -4.18 -14.51
CA VAL A 282 -14.32 -5.52 -13.92
C VAL A 282 -14.09 -6.59 -14.99
N ARG A 283 -14.73 -6.47 -16.16
CA ARG A 283 -14.54 -7.42 -17.26
C ARG A 283 -13.10 -7.45 -17.76
N ALA A 284 -12.47 -6.29 -17.90
CA ALA A 284 -11.07 -6.18 -18.32
C ALA A 284 -10.14 -6.91 -17.32
N ARG A 285 -10.30 -6.64 -16.02
CA ARG A 285 -9.50 -7.31 -14.96
C ARG A 285 -9.73 -8.83 -14.92
N MET A 286 -10.97 -9.27 -15.08
CA MET A 286 -11.27 -10.70 -15.16
C MET A 286 -10.61 -11.35 -16.39
N ALA A 287 -10.59 -10.66 -17.53
CA ALA A 287 -9.93 -11.13 -18.75
C ALA A 287 -8.41 -11.19 -18.58
N ASP A 288 -7.80 -10.17 -17.99
CA ASP A 288 -6.36 -10.14 -17.69
C ASP A 288 -5.95 -11.32 -16.80
N ILE A 289 -6.72 -11.58 -15.73
CA ILE A 289 -6.45 -12.70 -14.81
C ILE A 289 -6.67 -14.05 -15.50
N ALA A 290 -7.71 -14.18 -16.33
CA ALA A 290 -7.95 -15.40 -17.10
C ALA A 290 -6.81 -15.69 -18.09
N ALA A 291 -6.24 -14.64 -18.71
CA ALA A 291 -5.14 -14.74 -19.65
C ALA A 291 -3.81 -15.16 -19.00
N LEU A 292 -3.69 -15.07 -17.66
CA LEU A 292 -2.53 -15.60 -16.95
C LEU A 292 -2.45 -17.12 -17.01
N SER A 293 -3.58 -17.82 -16.97
CA SER A 293 -3.59 -19.28 -17.00
C SER A 293 -2.86 -19.79 -18.25
N PRO A 294 -1.91 -20.73 -18.12
CA PRO A 294 -1.24 -21.28 -19.27
C PRO A 294 -2.28 -21.87 -20.23
N ILE A 295 -2.21 -21.45 -21.49
CA ILE A 295 -3.05 -22.01 -22.54
C ILE A 295 -2.86 -23.53 -22.50
N LYS A 296 -3.94 -24.29 -22.36
CA LYS A 296 -3.92 -25.73 -22.59
C LYS A 296 -3.51 -25.96 -24.04
N ILE A 297 -2.21 -26.09 -24.31
CA ILE A 297 -1.72 -26.67 -25.56
C ILE A 297 -1.94 -28.18 -25.40
N GLY A 298 -3.10 -28.68 -25.80
CA GLY A 298 -3.29 -30.12 -25.97
C GLY A 298 -4.73 -30.61 -25.87
N GLY A 299 -5.21 -31.17 -26.99
CA GLY A 299 -6.45 -31.88 -27.20
C GLY A 299 -6.74 -31.95 -28.70
#